data_AF-H3C5T2-F1
#
_entry.id   AF-H3C5T2-F1
#
_cell.length_a   1.000
_cell.length_b   1.000
_cell.length_c   1.000
_cell.angle_alpha   90.00
_cell.angle_beta   90.00
_cell.angle_gamma   90.00
#
_symmetry.space_group_name_H-M   'P 1'
#
loop_
_entity.id
_entity.type
_entity.pdbx_description
1 polymer ?
#
loop_
_entity_poly.entity_id
_entity_poly.type
_entity_poly.pdbx_seq_one_letter_code
_entity_poly.pdbx_strand_id
1 'polypeptide(L)'
;DVIHSIPQRLTAYYDLSLNKCYIIPLNTIVIPARDMLELLANLKAGTYLPQSYLVQEDMVVTERLHHVDQLGYYIHHICGGKDTFKLQRRDHVLGMHKREALQCRRIRHFESFVVETRICQL
;
A
#
# COMPACT_ATOMS: atom_id res chain seq x y z
N ASP A 1 9.89 1.37 -1.20
CA ASP A 1 9.56 2.02 0.10
C ASP A 1 8.07 2.08 0.35
N VAL A 2 7.67 2.13 1.63
CA VAL A 2 6.26 2.26 2.04
C VAL A 2 6.15 3.41 3.04
N ILE A 3 5.24 4.35 2.79
CA ILE A 3 4.92 5.44 3.71
C ILE A 3 3.43 5.38 4.06
N HIS A 4 3.14 5.38 5.35
CA HIS A 4 1.79 5.57 5.87
C HIS A 4 1.63 7.03 6.31
N SER A 5 0.67 7.72 5.71
CA SER A 5 0.22 9.02 6.19
C SER A 5 -1.10 8.87 6.94
N ILE A 6 -1.00 8.91 8.27
CA ILE A 6 -2.17 8.86 9.16
C ILE A 6 -3.06 10.10 8.97
N PRO A 7 -2.54 11.34 8.90
CA PRO A 7 -3.38 12.53 8.73
C PRO A 7 -4.18 12.53 7.43
N GLN A 8 -3.55 12.10 6.33
CA GLN A 8 -4.22 11.98 5.03
C GLN A 8 -5.00 10.67 4.86
N ARG A 9 -4.86 9.72 5.79
CA ARG A 9 -5.43 8.36 5.71
C ARG A 9 -5.08 7.67 4.39
N LEU A 10 -3.81 7.77 3.98
CA LEU A 10 -3.28 7.16 2.78
C LEU A 10 -2.03 6.33 3.09
N THR A 11 -1.82 5.29 2.30
CA THR A 11 -0.53 4.60 2.22
C THR A 11 0.01 4.75 0.80
N ALA A 12 1.28 5.12 0.68
CA ALA A 12 2.00 5.20 -0.57
C ALA A 12 3.05 4.10 -0.63
N TYR A 13 3.01 3.31 -1.69
CA TYR A 13 4.01 2.31 -2.04
C TYR A 13 4.85 2.83 -3.20
N TYR A 14 6.15 2.93 -2.99
CA TYR A 14 7.10 3.23 -4.05
C TYR A 14 7.83 1.95 -4.48
N ASP A 15 7.58 1.52 -5.72
CA ASP A 15 8.29 0.42 -6.36
C ASP A 15 9.54 0.97 -7.06
N LEU A 16 10.70 0.64 -6.49
CA LEU A 16 12.02 1.05 -6.98
C LEU A 16 12.33 0.46 -8.37
N SER A 17 11.88 -0.76 -8.64
CA SER A 17 12.21 -1.48 -9.89
C SER A 17 11.52 -0.84 -11.09
N LEU A 18 10.30 -0.33 -10.87
CA LEU A 18 9.46 0.21 -11.93
C LEU A 18 9.37 1.74 -11.91
N ASN A 19 10.02 2.36 -10.91
CA ASN A 19 9.95 3.79 -10.63
C ASN A 19 8.50 4.31 -10.59
N LYS A 20 7.60 3.53 -9.99
CA LYS A 20 6.16 3.83 -9.93
C LYS A 20 5.69 3.90 -8.49
N CYS A 21 4.74 4.79 -8.24
CA CYS A 21 4.06 4.92 -6.97
C CYS A 21 2.63 4.40 -7.03
N TYR A 22 2.21 3.79 -5.94
CA TYR A 22 0.86 3.26 -5.76
C TYR A 22 0.26 3.80 -4.48
N ILE A 23 -0.92 4.39 -4.58
CA ILE A 23 -1.63 5.01 -3.46
C ILE A 23 -2.86 4.19 -3.12
N ILE A 24 -3.01 3.84 -1.84
CA ILE A 24 -4.21 3.20 -1.30
C ILE A 24 -4.76 4.04 -0.15
N PRO A 25 -6.08 3.96 0.11
CA PRO A 25 -6.62 4.35 1.40
C PRO A 25 -5.95 3.57 2.53
N LEU A 26 -5.64 4.24 3.63
CA LEU A 26 -5.06 3.60 4.82
C LEU A 26 -6.08 2.62 5.40
N ASN A 27 -5.74 1.34 5.39
CA ASN A 27 -6.54 0.29 5.99
C ASN A 27 -6.04 0.03 7.41
N THR A 28 -6.91 0.21 8.41
CA THR A 28 -6.58 0.04 9.84
C THR A 28 -6.26 -1.41 10.22
N ILE A 29 -6.49 -2.37 9.33
CA ILE A 29 -6.18 -3.79 9.54
C ILE A 29 -4.66 -4.02 9.64
N VAL A 30 -3.84 -3.20 8.97
CA VAL A 30 -2.39 -3.16 9.20
C VAL A 30 -2.15 -2.04 10.21
N ILE A 31 -2.41 -2.35 11.49
CA ILE A 31 -2.45 -1.39 12.59
C ILE A 31 -1.08 -0.69 12.73
N PRO A 32 -0.97 0.63 12.51
CA PRO A 32 0.08 1.40 13.15
C PRO A 32 -0.32 1.57 14.62
N ALA A 33 0.59 1.30 15.55
CA ALA A 33 0.40 1.71 16.93
C ALA A 33 0.05 3.21 16.97
N ARG A 34 -0.80 3.64 17.92
CA ARG A 34 -1.35 5.00 17.93
C ARG A 34 -0.25 6.05 18.07
N ASP A 35 0.88 5.67 18.68
CA ASP A 35 2.09 6.45 18.76
C ASP A 35 3.37 5.57 18.78
N MET A 36 4.54 6.22 18.66
CA MET A 36 5.85 5.55 18.68
C MET A 36 6.14 4.83 20.01
N LEU A 37 5.55 5.28 21.12
CA LEU A 37 5.79 4.70 22.44
C LEU A 37 5.04 3.37 22.56
N GLU A 38 3.78 3.33 22.12
CA GLU A 38 2.96 2.13 22.01
C GLU A 38 3.56 1.14 21.01
N LEU A 39 4.13 1.62 19.89
CA LEU A 39 4.87 0.80 18.95
C LEU A 39 6.06 0.10 19.62
N LEU A 40 6.91 0.87 20.31
CA LEU A 40 8.07 0.36 21.02
C LEU A 40 7.68 -0.59 22.16
N ALA A 41 6.59 -0.29 22.87
CA ALA A 41 6.05 -1.15 23.92
C ALA A 41 5.57 -2.49 23.34
N ASN A 42 4.81 -2.47 22.25
CA ASN A 42 4.29 -3.68 21.60
C ASN A 42 5.41 -4.49 20.91
N LEU A 43 6.46 -3.84 20.40
CA LEU A 43 7.66 -4.50 19.89
C LEU A 43 8.44 -5.19 21.01
N LYS A 44 8.65 -4.49 22.14
CA LYS A 44 9.29 -5.08 23.33
C LYS A 44 8.47 -6.21 23.95
N ALA A 45 7.14 -6.10 23.90
CA ALA A 45 6.21 -7.10 24.40
C ALA A 45 6.02 -8.29 23.44
N GLY A 46 6.57 -8.23 22.22
CA GLY A 46 6.40 -9.26 21.19
C GLY A 46 4.98 -9.35 20.61
N THR A 47 4.11 -8.38 20.91
CA THR A 47 2.71 -8.34 20.47
C THR A 47 2.51 -7.59 19.16
N TYR A 48 3.49 -6.79 18.73
CA TYR A 48 3.47 -6.08 17.44
C TYR A 48 3.95 -6.95 16.26
N LEU A 49 4.55 -8.11 16.52
CA LEU A 49 4.89 -9.06 15.48
C LEU A 49 3.68 -9.97 15.26
N PRO A 50 2.99 -9.89 14.11
CA PRO A 50 1.87 -10.77 13.84
C PRO A 50 2.39 -12.20 13.76
N GLN A 51 1.65 -13.13 14.34
CA GLN A 51 1.67 -14.53 13.93
C GLN A 51 1.30 -14.59 12.44
N SER A 52 2.31 -14.55 11.55
CA SER A 52 2.31 -15.04 10.17
C SER A 52 0.99 -15.03 9.38
N TYR A 53 0.21 -13.95 9.42
CA TYR A 53 -0.91 -13.80 8.48
C TYR A 53 -0.37 -13.14 7.22
N LEU A 54 -0.04 -13.96 6.22
CA LEU A 54 0.19 -13.48 4.85
C LEU A 54 -1.14 -12.91 4.36
N VAL A 55 -1.35 -11.60 4.53
CA VAL A 55 -2.51 -10.91 3.95
C VAL A 55 -2.25 -10.80 2.45
N GLN A 56 -2.89 -11.67 1.67
CA GLN A 56 -2.89 -11.57 0.21
C GLN A 56 -3.95 -10.55 -0.20
N GLU A 57 -3.49 -9.36 -0.61
CA GLU A 57 -4.38 -8.33 -1.15
C GLU A 57 -4.32 -8.31 -2.68
N ASP A 58 -5.45 -8.62 -3.32
CA ASP A 58 -5.64 -8.46 -4.77
C ASP A 58 -6.07 -7.02 -5.06
N MET A 59 -5.16 -6.24 -5.65
CA MET A 59 -5.34 -4.84 -5.96
C MET A 59 -5.36 -4.60 -7.48
N VAL A 60 -6.14 -3.63 -7.93
CA VAL A 60 -6.22 -3.22 -9.33
C VAL A 60 -5.91 -1.74 -9.45
N VAL A 61 -5.13 -1.39 -10.47
CA VAL A 61 -4.90 0.01 -10.85
C VAL A 61 -6.18 0.57 -11.46
N THR A 62 -6.73 1.62 -10.87
CA THR A 62 -7.98 2.23 -11.33
C THR A 62 -7.79 3.57 -12.02
N GLU A 63 -6.90 4.41 -11.48
CA GLU A 63 -6.67 5.75 -12.02
C GLU A 63 -5.19 6.17 -11.89
N ARG A 64 -4.73 7.01 -12.81
CA ARG A 64 -3.43 7.71 -12.71
C ARG A 64 -3.66 9.02 -11.97
N LEU A 65 -2.84 9.28 -10.96
CA LEU A 65 -2.88 10.50 -10.16
C LEU A 65 -1.86 11.49 -10.71
N HIS A 66 -2.34 12.66 -11.13
CA HIS A 66 -1.50 13.74 -11.67
C HIS A 66 -1.07 14.75 -10.59
N HIS A 67 -1.91 14.97 -9.57
CA HIS A 67 -1.68 15.96 -8.51
C HIS A 67 -1.22 15.29 -7.21
N VAL A 68 0.03 14.80 -7.21
CA VAL A 68 0.64 14.10 -6.06
C VAL A 68 0.91 15.07 -4.90
N ASP A 69 1.10 16.35 -5.21
CA ASP A 69 1.26 17.47 -4.27
C ASP A 69 0.08 17.59 -3.28
N GLN A 70 -1.12 17.20 -3.70
CA GLN A 70 -2.33 17.23 -2.87
C GLN A 70 -2.40 16.05 -1.88
N LEU A 71 -1.55 15.04 -2.03
CA LEU A 71 -1.55 13.83 -1.19
C LEU A 71 -0.76 14.03 0.13
N GLY A 72 -0.19 15.21 0.34
CA GLY A 72 0.56 15.57 1.54
C GLY A 72 2.07 15.47 1.37
N TYR A 73 2.79 16.17 2.25
CA TYR A 73 4.24 16.38 2.14
C TYR A 73 5.04 15.09 2.01
N TYR A 74 4.81 14.12 2.90
CA TYR A 74 5.58 12.86 2.91
C TYR A 74 5.36 12.02 1.66
N ILE A 75 4.13 11.95 1.16
CA ILE A 75 3.80 11.22 -0.06
C ILE A 75 4.42 11.93 -1.27
N HIS A 76 4.30 13.25 -1.35
CA HIS A 76 4.94 14.04 -2.40
C HIS A 76 6.46 13.89 -2.40
N HIS A 77 7.10 13.82 -1.22
CA HIS A 77 8.54 13.64 -1.12
C HIS A 77 9.03 12.34 -1.80
N ILE A 78 8.29 11.24 -1.66
CA ILE A 78 8.68 9.95 -2.27
C ILE A 78 8.10 9.73 -3.68
N CYS A 79 6.94 10.29 -3.99
CA CYS A 79 6.22 10.04 -5.25
C CYS A 79 6.23 11.22 -6.23
N GLY A 80 6.74 12.37 -5.82
CA GLY A 80 6.87 13.55 -6.66
C GLY A 80 7.71 13.25 -7.90
N GLY A 81 7.20 13.64 -9.08
CA GLY A 81 7.84 13.38 -10.37
C GLY A 81 7.81 11.92 -10.84
N LYS A 82 7.06 11.05 -10.16
CA LYS A 82 6.93 9.62 -10.52
C LYS A 82 5.53 9.29 -11.01
N ASP A 83 5.45 8.23 -11.79
CA ASP A 83 4.19 7.68 -12.26
C ASP A 83 3.38 7.13 -11.07
N THR A 84 2.37 7.88 -10.66
CA THR A 84 1.57 7.58 -9.47
C THR A 84 0.19 7.09 -9.86
N PHE A 85 -0.22 5.97 -9.27
CA PHE A 85 -1.50 5.32 -9.57
C PHE A 85 -2.28 5.05 -8.28
N LYS A 86 -3.59 5.15 -8.34
CA LYS A 86 -4.45 4.67 -7.27
C LYS A 86 -4.73 3.20 -7.45
N LEU A 87 -4.70 2.48 -6.34
CA LEU A 87 -5.11 1.10 -6.27
C LEU A 87 -6.43 0.98 -5.52
N GLN A 88 -7.28 0.08 -5.99
CA GLN A 88 -8.46 -0.37 -5.26
C GLN A 88 -8.44 -1.88 -5.12
N ARG A 89 -9.05 -2.39 -4.05
CA ARG A 89 -9.23 -3.84 -3.90
C ARG A 89 -10.15 -4.34 -5.00
N ARG A 90 -9.80 -5.49 -5.57
CA ARG A 90 -10.49 -6.06 -6.73
C ARG A 90 -11.98 -6.35 -6.47
N ASP A 91 -12.32 -6.79 -5.27
CA ASP A 91 -13.70 -7.05 -4.83
C ASP A 91 -14.56 -5.79 -4.77
N HIS A 92 -13.95 -4.62 -4.59
CA HIS A 92 -14.64 -3.33 -4.57
C HIS A 92 -14.84 -2.73 -5.96
N VAL A 93 -14.20 -3.26 -7.00
CA VAL A 93 -14.35 -2.72 -8.36
C VAL A 93 -15.55 -3.38 -9.05
N LEU A 94 -16.65 -2.64 -9.11
CA LEU A 94 -17.89 -3.05 -9.78
C LEU A 94 -17.63 -3.40 -11.25
N GLY A 95 -18.03 -4.61 -11.67
CA GLY A 95 -17.98 -5.05 -13.07
C GLY A 95 -16.70 -5.74 -13.52
N MET A 96 -15.67 -5.86 -12.67
CA MET A 96 -14.46 -6.62 -13.03
C MET A 96 -14.68 -8.14 -12.87
N HIS A 97 -14.81 -8.86 -13.97
CA HIS A 97 -14.85 -10.32 -13.97
C HIS A 97 -13.45 -10.91 -13.78
N LYS A 98 -13.36 -12.13 -13.20
CA LYS A 98 -12.09 -12.81 -12.91
C LYS A 98 -11.13 -12.92 -14.12
N ARG A 99 -11.65 -12.79 -15.34
CA ARG A 99 -10.95 -12.96 -16.63
C ARG A 99 -10.38 -11.68 -17.26
N GLU A 100 -10.67 -10.49 -16.73
CA GLU A 100 -10.35 -9.20 -17.39
C GLU A 100 -9.03 -8.55 -16.93
N ALA A 101 -8.41 -9.05 -15.86
CA ALA A 101 -7.12 -8.53 -15.37
C ALA A 101 -5.95 -9.11 -16.19
N LEU A 102 -5.56 -8.42 -17.27
CA LEU A 102 -4.64 -8.97 -18.28
C LEU A 102 -3.15 -8.90 -17.90
N GLN A 103 -2.75 -8.19 -16.84
CA GLN A 103 -1.36 -8.24 -16.38
C GLN A 103 -1.25 -7.98 -14.88
N CYS A 104 -0.96 -9.03 -14.10
CA CYS A 104 -0.76 -8.91 -12.67
C CYS A 104 0.70 -9.14 -12.27
N ARG A 105 1.20 -8.30 -11.38
CA ARG A 105 2.51 -8.44 -10.73
C ARG A 105 2.32 -8.57 -9.23
N ARG A 106 3.31 -9.14 -8.55
CA ARG A 106 3.33 -9.25 -7.10
C ARG A 106 4.40 -8.34 -6.54
N ILE A 107 4.04 -7.57 -5.53
CA ILE A 107 4.95 -6.79 -4.70
C ILE A 107 5.00 -7.47 -3.35
N ARG A 108 6.21 -7.77 -2.87
CA ARG A 108 6.44 -8.32 -1.54
C ARG A 108 6.95 -7.21 -0.64
N HIS A 109 6.36 -7.08 0.54
CA HIS A 109 6.71 -6.03 1.50
C HIS A 109 7.51 -6.62 2.68
N PHE A 110 8.53 -5.86 3.15
CA PHE A 110 9.48 -6.15 4.23
C PHE A 110 10.47 -7.30 3.96
N GLU A 111 11.73 -7.15 4.43
CA GLU A 111 12.79 -8.17 4.28
C GLU A 111 12.47 -9.49 5.02
N SER A 112 11.62 -9.44 6.05
CA SER A 112 11.14 -10.61 6.81
C SER A 112 9.74 -11.11 6.40
N PHE A 113 9.20 -10.62 5.27
CA PHE A 113 7.97 -11.06 4.57
C PHE A 113 6.70 -11.19 5.42
N VAL A 114 5.88 -10.13 5.45
CA VAL A 114 4.55 -10.18 6.11
C VAL A 114 3.39 -9.89 5.16
N VAL A 115 3.62 -9.27 3.98
CA VAL A 115 2.53 -8.92 3.04
C VAL A 115 2.94 -9.15 1.58
N GLU A 116 2.10 -9.86 0.81
CA GLU A 116 2.21 -9.99 -0.66
C GLU A 116 1.00 -9.29 -1.30
N THR A 117 1.26 -8.24 -2.07
CA THR A 117 0.23 -7.47 -2.77
C THR A 117 0.29 -7.79 -4.26
N ARG A 118 -0.82 -8.27 -4.83
CA ARG A 118 -0.92 -8.55 -6.26
C ARG A 118 -1.57 -7.35 -6.94
N ILE A 119 -0.80 -6.60 -7.71
CA ILE A 119 -1.29 -5.46 -8.48
C ILE A 119 -1.57 -5.89 -9.91
N CYS A 120 -2.83 -5.79 -10.33
CA CYS A 120 -3.26 -6.02 -11.70
C CYS A 120 -3.50 -4.71 -12.45
N GLN A 121 -3.20 -4.72 -13.74
CA GLN A 121 -3.54 -3.67 -14.69
C GLN A 121 -4.56 -4.25 -15.70
N LEU A 122 -5.55 -3.43 -16.05
CA LEU A 122 -6.44 -3.66 -17.18
C LEU A 122 -5.74 -3.29 -18.49
#